data_AF-A0A1M5WHL5-F1
#
_entry.id   AF-A0A1M5WHL5-F1
#
_cell.length_a   1.000
_cell.length_b   1.000
_cell.length_c   1.000
_cell.angle_alpha   90.00
_cell.angle_beta   90.00
_cell.angle_gamma   90.00
#
_symmetry.space_group_name_H-M   'P 1'
#
loop_
_entity.id
_entity.type
_entity.pdbx_description
1 polymer ?
#
loop_
_entity_poly.entity_id
_entity_poly.type
_entity_poly.pdbx_seq_one_letter_code
_entity_poly.pdbx_strand_id
1 'polypeptide(L)'
;RPNVLDIILNKQVNLIINTPWAKRDAIKDESAIRKAAIKYKVPYITTLAGAYNTVKGIAAARNGHGAVKSLQEYHASIEEI
;
A
#
# COMPACT_ATOMS: atom_id res chain seq x y z
N ARG A 1 -1.61 -18.08 18.86
CA ARG A 1 -2.85 -18.12 18.04
C ARG A 1 -3.81 -17.07 18.60
N PRO A 2 -4.52 -16.30 17.75
CA PRO A 2 -4.32 -16.18 16.30
C PRO A 2 -3.01 -15.41 15.99
N ASN A 3 -2.37 -15.68 14.85
CA ASN A 3 -1.22 -14.89 14.38
C ASN A 3 -1.60 -14.05 13.15
N VAL A 4 -0.72 -13.14 12.73
CA VAL A 4 -0.97 -12.22 11.60
C VAL A 4 -1.31 -12.93 10.28
N LEU A 5 -0.81 -14.16 10.05
CA LEU A 5 -1.10 -14.91 8.83
C LEU A 5 -2.56 -15.37 8.80
N ASP A 6 -3.12 -15.75 9.96
CA ASP A 6 -4.54 -16.13 10.07
C ASP A 6 -5.45 -14.94 9.71
N ILE A 7 -5.09 -13.74 10.16
CA ILE A 7 -5.82 -12.49 9.87
C ILE A 7 -5.82 -12.19 8.37
N ILE A 8 -4.67 -12.35 7.70
CA ILE A 8 -4.54 -12.15 6.25
C ILE A 8 -5.35 -13.20 5.47
N LEU A 9 -5.22 -14.48 5.85
CA LEU A 9 -5.92 -15.60 5.23
C LEU A 9 -7.44 -15.43 5.28
N ASN A 10 -7.95 -15.04 6.46
CA ASN A 10 -9.38 -14.84 6.70
C ASN A 10 -9.91 -13.52 6.12
N LYS A 11 -9.08 -12.77 5.35
CA LYS A 11 -9.45 -11.47 4.74
C LYS A 11 -9.99 -10.46 5.75
N GLN A 12 -9.49 -10.51 6.98
CA GLN A 12 -9.92 -9.61 8.07
C GLN A 12 -9.22 -8.25 8.00
N VAL A 13 -8.29 -8.06 7.06
CA VAL A 13 -7.59 -6.80 6.80
C VAL A 13 -7.63 -6.44 5.31
N ASN A 14 -7.78 -5.16 5.02
CA ASN A 14 -7.80 -4.62 3.66
C ASN A 14 -6.49 -3.91 3.26
N LEU A 15 -5.58 -3.68 4.21
CA LEU A 15 -4.30 -3.02 4.00
C LEU A 15 -3.31 -3.48 5.07
N ILE A 16 -2.06 -3.71 4.67
CA ILE A 16 -0.95 -4.04 5.56
C ILE A 16 0.12 -2.95 5.44
N ILE A 17 0.53 -2.40 6.57
CA ILE A 17 1.71 -1.53 6.68
C ILE A 17 2.74 -2.29 7.50
N ASN A 18 3.85 -2.66 6.87
CA ASN A 18 4.95 -3.37 7.51
C ASN A 18 6.21 -2.54 7.36
N THR A 19 6.74 -1.97 8.42
CA THR A 19 7.98 -1.18 8.39
C THR A 19 9.14 -2.05 8.87
N PRO A 20 9.80 -2.81 7.98
CA PRO A 20 10.80 -3.77 8.38
C PRO A 20 12.02 -3.08 9.00
N TRP A 21 12.67 -3.75 9.96
CA TRP A 21 13.96 -3.32 10.51
C TRP A 21 14.98 -4.44 10.27
N ALA A 22 16.23 -4.09 9.98
CA ALA A 22 17.28 -5.05 9.63
C ALA A 22 17.80 -5.88 10.83
N LYS A 23 16.91 -6.62 11.51
CA LYS A 23 17.26 -7.67 12.49
C LYS A 23 17.02 -9.04 11.85
N ARG A 24 17.96 -9.96 12.07
CA ARG A 24 18.02 -11.26 11.38
C ARG A 24 16.73 -12.10 11.52
N ASP A 25 16.12 -12.08 12.70
CA ASP A 25 14.87 -12.81 12.97
C ASP A 25 13.64 -12.13 12.36
N ALA A 26 13.64 -10.79 12.29
CA ALA A 26 12.57 -10.03 11.65
C ALA A 26 12.43 -10.36 10.15
N ILE A 27 13.53 -10.67 9.47
CA ILE A 27 13.54 -11.02 8.03
C ILE A 27 12.69 -12.27 7.74
N LYS A 28 12.70 -13.28 8.62
CA LYS A 28 11.93 -14.52 8.42
C LYS A 28 10.44 -14.27 8.53
N ASP A 29 10.01 -13.58 9.58
CA ASP A 29 8.60 -13.27 9.82
C ASP A 29 8.05 -12.29 8.76
N GLU A 30 8.83 -11.29 8.39
CA GLU A 30 8.51 -10.36 7.30
C GLU A 30 8.34 -11.07 5.96
N SER A 31 9.17 -12.09 5.68
CA SER A 31 9.05 -12.91 4.47
C SER A 31 7.71 -13.65 4.44
N ALA A 32 7.28 -14.22 5.58
CA ALA A 32 6.01 -14.93 5.68
C ALA A 32 4.81 -13.98 5.48
N ILE A 33 4.82 -12.82 6.15
CA ILE A 33 3.76 -11.81 6.02
C ILE A 33 3.64 -11.32 4.58
N ARG A 34 4.77 -10.98 3.93
CA ARG A 34 4.80 -10.51 2.54
C ARG A 34 4.26 -11.56 1.57
N LYS A 35 4.70 -12.82 1.72
CA LYS A 35 4.21 -13.93 0.88
C LYS A 35 2.70 -14.12 1.04
N ALA A 36 2.18 -14.05 2.26
CA ALA A 36 0.74 -14.12 2.50
C ALA A 36 0.00 -12.93 1.87
N ALA A 37 0.48 -11.70 2.08
CA ALA A 37 -0.12 -10.50 1.51
C ALA A 37 -0.24 -10.58 -0.02
N ILE A 38 0.83 -11.01 -0.71
CA ILE A 38 0.85 -11.22 -2.16
C ILE A 38 -0.13 -12.32 -2.57
N LYS A 39 -0.06 -13.49 -1.91
CA LYS A 39 -0.91 -14.65 -2.21
C LYS A 39 -2.40 -14.33 -2.09
N TYR A 40 -2.78 -13.57 -1.07
CA TYR A 40 -4.17 -13.22 -0.78
C TYR A 40 -4.59 -11.85 -1.32
N LYS A 41 -3.73 -11.20 -2.14
CA LYS A 41 -3.98 -9.92 -2.81
C LYS A 41 -4.38 -8.80 -1.85
N VAL A 42 -3.76 -8.77 -0.67
CA VAL A 42 -3.91 -7.67 0.29
C VAL A 42 -2.81 -6.64 0.02
N PRO A 43 -3.16 -5.36 -0.25
CA PRO A 43 -2.18 -4.28 -0.42
C PRO A 43 -1.17 -4.25 0.74
N TYR A 44 0.11 -4.14 0.41
CA TYR A 44 1.22 -4.27 1.35
C TYR A 44 2.25 -3.17 1.14
N ILE A 45 2.49 -2.37 2.18
CA ILE A 45 3.35 -1.18 2.13
C ILE A 45 4.53 -1.36 3.07
N THR A 46 5.74 -1.09 2.57
CA THR A 46 6.99 -1.32 3.33
C THR A 46 7.66 -0.08 3.89
N THR A 47 7.13 1.11 3.61
CA THR A 47 7.76 2.37 4.00
C THR A 47 6.74 3.32 4.63
N LEU A 48 7.18 4.10 5.62
CA LEU A 48 6.33 5.12 6.24
C LEU A 48 5.90 6.19 5.22
N ALA A 49 6.80 6.59 4.31
CA ALA A 49 6.47 7.52 3.24
C ALA A 49 5.39 6.97 2.29
N GLY A 50 5.49 5.69 1.92
CA GLY A 50 4.46 5.01 1.14
C GLY A 50 3.12 4.96 1.90
N ALA A 51 3.16 4.62 3.19
CA ALA A 51 1.96 4.53 4.02
C ALA A 51 1.25 5.89 4.14
N TYR A 52 2.02 6.95 4.37
CA TYR A 52 1.51 8.32 4.45
C TYR A 52 0.83 8.77 3.16
N ASN A 53 1.46 8.53 2.00
CA ASN A 53 0.87 8.85 0.70
C ASN A 53 -0.35 7.99 0.36
N THR A 54 -0.37 6.71 0.75
CA THR A 54 -1.55 5.86 0.59
C THR A 54 -2.73 6.39 1.42
N VAL A 55 -2.51 6.79 2.67
CA VAL A 55 -3.58 7.38 3.50
C VAL A 55 -4.12 8.66 2.85
N LYS A 56 -3.24 9.54 2.33
CA LYS A 56 -3.67 10.73 1.56
C LYS A 56 -4.49 10.36 0.33
N GLY A 57 -4.05 9.36 -0.44
CA GLY A 57 -4.77 8.87 -1.61
C GLY A 57 -6.15 8.31 -1.26
N ILE A 58 -6.26 7.51 -0.20
CA ILE A 58 -7.54 6.98 0.31
C ILE A 58 -8.46 8.14 0.73
N ALA A 59 -7.93 9.12 1.46
CA ALA A 59 -8.72 10.28 1.88
C ALA A 59 -9.23 11.10 0.68
N ALA A 60 -8.37 11.35 -0.32
CA ALA A 60 -8.76 12.03 -1.56
C ALA A 60 -9.84 11.24 -2.32
N ALA A 61 -9.66 9.92 -2.49
CA ALA A 61 -10.62 9.06 -3.17
C ALA A 61 -11.99 8.99 -2.46
N ARG A 62 -12.00 9.06 -1.13
CA ARG A 62 -13.24 9.13 -0.34
C ARG A 62 -14.02 10.44 -0.56
N ASN A 63 -13.35 11.52 -0.92
CA ASN A 63 -13.97 12.82 -1.20
C ASN A 63 -14.48 12.93 -2.65
N GLY A 64 -14.31 11.89 -3.47
CA GLY A 64 -14.77 11.84 -4.84
C GLY A 64 -13.68 11.43 -5.81
N HIS A 65 -14.07 11.27 -7.07
CA HIS A 65 -13.14 10.97 -8.15
C HIS A 65 -12.63 12.30 -8.72
N GLY A 66 -11.31 12.43 -8.85
CA GLY A 66 -10.71 13.59 -9.51
C GLY A 66 -11.14 13.70 -10.97
N ALA A 67 -10.90 14.86 -11.58
CA ALA A 67 -11.16 15.05 -13.00
C ALA A 67 -10.27 14.11 -13.84
N VAL A 68 -10.85 13.53 -14.89
CA VAL A 68 -10.11 12.74 -15.88
C VAL A 68 -9.52 13.71 -16.90
N LYS A 69 -8.23 13.54 -17.21
CA LYS A 69 -7.56 14.22 -18.30
C LYS A 69 -6.81 13.19 -19.14
N SER A 70 -6.89 13.36 -20.46
CA SER A 70 -6.05 12.66 -21.41
C SER A 70 -4.58 13.06 -21.24
N LEU A 71 -3.67 12.21 -21.72
CA LEU A 71 -2.24 12.51 -21.71
C LEU A 71 -1.94 13.80 -22.49
N GLN A 72 -2.67 14.05 -23.58
CA GLN A 72 -2.57 15.25 -24.41
C GLN A 72 -2.96 16.51 -23.63
N GLU A 73 -4.04 16.48 -22.84
CA GLU A 73 -4.45 17.60 -21.98
C GLU A 73 -3.39 17.89 -20.90
N TYR A 74 -2.76 16.85 -20.33
CA TYR A 74 -1.65 17.05 -19.41
C TYR A 74 -0.45 17.71 -20.10
N HIS A 75 -0.06 17.23 -21.28
CA HIS A 75 1.07 17.79 -22.04
C HIS A 75 0.82 19.24 -22.45
N ALA A 76 -0.40 19.58 -22.89
CA ALA A 76 -0.77 20.94 -23.26
C ALA A 76 -0.76 21.93 -22.07
N SER A 77 -0.85 21.43 -20.83
CA SER A 77 -0.82 22.27 -19.61
C SER A 77 0.58 22.55 -19.05
N ILE A 78 1.64 22.07 -19.72
CA ILE A 78 3.03 22.34 -19.34
C ILE A 78 3.41 23.72 -19.89
N GLU A 79 3.70 24.66 -18.99
CA GLU A 79 4.28 25.96 -19.35
C GLU A 79 5.81 25.90 -19.21
N GLU A 80 6.55 26.41 -20.20
CA GLU A 80 8.00 26.60 -20.06
C GLU A 80 8.27 27.74 -19.07
N ILE A 81 9.19 27.49 -18.13
CA ILE A 81 9.63 28.43 -17.08
C ILE A 81 10.71 29.35 -17.62
#